data_AF-A0A067GUA2-F1
#
_entry.id   AF-A0A067GUA2-F1
#
_cell.length_a   1.000
_cell.length_b   1.000
_cell.length_c   1.000
_cell.angle_alpha   90.00
_cell.angle_beta   90.00
_cell.angle_gamma   90.00
#
_symmetry.space_group_name_H-M   'P 1'
#
loop_
_entity.id
_entity.type
_entity.pdbx_description
1 polymer ?
#
loop_
_entity_poly.entity_id
_entity_poly.type
_entity_poly.pdbx_seq_one_letter_code
_entity_poly.pdbx_strand_id
1 'polypeptide(L)'
;MKTPAAFISQKPPSPLFLKFTSNCNSRLLCANRSQTIQCGQIKSFENQPQKWSIDFKSGSEPIHLIQNSTSTAATSASESASRTMKKVCLFYCPETHSLAERVAAQSDAIELRSINWRKFKDGFPNLFIPNAHGIRGQHVAFLASFSSPGKIFEQLSVIYALPKLFVSSFTLVLPFFPTGTSERMEDEGDVATAFTLARILSNIPTSRGGPTSLVTFDIHALQERFYFGDTILPCFESAIPLLLNRLQQLPDSDNISIAFPDDGAWKRFHKQLQHFPMVLRMPYVDLYCVHHAPAYKNSC
;
A
#
# COMPACT_ATOMS: atom_id res chain seq x y z
N MET A 1 20.22 -31.33 -50.57
CA MET A 1 20.69 -30.17 -51.36
C MET A 1 19.66 -29.05 -51.21
N LYS A 2 20.17 -27.82 -51.00
CA LYS A 2 19.50 -26.51 -50.85
C LYS A 2 19.05 -26.10 -49.43
N THR A 3 19.59 -24.95 -49.09
CA THR A 3 19.85 -24.22 -47.84
C THR A 3 18.64 -23.40 -47.36
N PRO A 4 18.57 -23.02 -46.05
CA PRO A 4 17.51 -22.19 -45.52
C PRO A 4 17.81 -20.68 -45.67
N ALA A 5 16.76 -19.87 -45.89
CA ALA A 5 16.84 -18.41 -45.89
C ALA A 5 16.73 -17.85 -44.46
N ALA A 6 17.66 -16.96 -44.13
CA ALA A 6 17.79 -16.29 -42.85
C ALA A 6 16.73 -15.20 -42.65
N PHE A 7 16.14 -15.14 -41.46
CA PHE A 7 15.37 -13.99 -40.99
C PHE A 7 16.23 -13.21 -40.00
N ILE A 8 16.60 -11.99 -40.39
CA ILE A 8 17.44 -11.08 -39.60
C ILE A 8 16.58 -10.42 -38.52
N SER A 9 16.92 -10.69 -37.26
CA SER A 9 16.35 -10.04 -36.08
C SER A 9 17.03 -8.69 -35.85
N GLN A 10 16.28 -7.60 -35.98
CA GLN A 10 16.76 -6.26 -35.62
C GLN A 10 16.59 -6.04 -34.12
N LYS A 11 17.72 -5.92 -33.42
CA LYS A 11 17.84 -5.61 -31.99
C LYS A 11 17.61 -4.10 -31.76
N PRO A 12 16.78 -3.68 -30.79
CA PRO A 12 16.65 -2.26 -30.45
C PRO A 12 17.89 -1.75 -29.68
N PRO A 13 18.28 -0.48 -29.85
CA PRO A 13 19.45 0.08 -29.18
C PRO A 13 19.21 0.31 -27.69
N SER A 14 20.25 0.06 -26.90
CA SER A 14 20.32 0.27 -25.45
C SER A 14 20.25 1.76 -25.08
N PRO A 15 19.47 2.17 -24.06
CA PRO A 15 19.52 3.53 -23.57
C PRO A 15 20.77 3.77 -22.70
N LEU A 16 21.43 4.89 -22.98
CA LEU A 16 22.58 5.44 -22.28
C LEU A 16 22.29 5.64 -20.79
N PHE A 17 23.13 5.04 -19.95
CA PHE A 17 23.19 5.28 -18.51
C PHE A 17 23.83 6.66 -18.24
N LEU A 18 23.02 7.62 -17.79
CA LEU A 18 23.52 8.82 -17.11
C LEU A 18 23.39 8.60 -15.60
N LYS A 19 24.54 8.40 -14.94
CA LYS A 19 24.67 8.48 -13.48
C LYS A 19 24.55 9.95 -13.08
N PHE A 20 23.65 10.30 -12.17
CA PHE A 20 23.79 11.51 -11.37
C PHE A 20 23.29 11.32 -9.93
N THR A 21 24.21 11.63 -9.03
CA THR A 21 24.04 11.91 -7.61
C THR A 21 23.29 13.22 -7.41
N SER A 22 22.36 13.29 -6.46
CA SER A 22 22.02 14.59 -5.86
C SER A 22 21.66 14.43 -4.38
N ASN A 23 22.22 15.37 -3.63
CA ASN A 23 22.19 15.56 -2.20
C ASN A 23 21.47 16.89 -2.01
N CYS A 24 20.32 16.97 -1.34
CA CYS A 24 19.98 18.14 -0.54
C CYS A 24 18.73 17.99 0.33
N ASN A 25 18.88 18.53 1.53
CA ASN A 25 17.87 18.79 2.56
C ASN A 25 16.86 19.86 2.13
N SER A 26 15.59 19.70 2.52
CA SER A 26 14.75 20.84 2.90
C SER A 26 13.62 20.43 3.83
N ARG A 27 13.61 21.03 5.03
CA ARG A 27 12.56 20.98 6.04
C ARG A 27 11.34 21.76 5.54
N LEU A 28 10.13 21.21 5.68
CA LEU A 28 8.89 21.99 5.58
C LEU A 28 8.11 21.94 6.89
N LEU A 29 7.68 23.13 7.30
CA LEU A 29 6.94 23.47 8.52
C LEU A 29 5.47 23.07 8.38
N CYS A 30 4.92 22.52 9.46
CA CYS A 30 3.53 22.08 9.58
C CYS A 30 2.66 23.23 10.09
N ALA A 31 1.52 23.50 9.44
CA ALA A 31 0.49 24.42 9.92
C ALA A 31 -0.82 23.66 10.16
N ASN A 32 -1.25 23.62 11.42
CA ASN A 32 -2.50 23.03 11.89
C ASN A 32 -3.71 23.84 11.43
N ARG A 33 -4.77 23.16 10.95
CA ARG A 33 -6.13 23.69 11.03
C ARG A 33 -7.15 22.57 11.23
N SER A 34 -7.74 22.55 12.42
CA SER A 34 -8.85 21.68 12.82
C SER A 34 -10.15 22.19 12.22
N GLN A 35 -10.95 21.33 11.58
CA GLN A 35 -12.36 21.57 11.35
C GLN A 35 -13.18 20.29 11.59
N THR A 36 -14.13 20.45 12.51
CA THR A 36 -15.14 19.49 12.96
C THR A 36 -16.25 19.37 11.90
N ILE A 37 -16.67 18.15 11.54
CA ILE A 37 -17.82 17.92 10.67
C ILE A 37 -19.01 17.41 11.49
N GLN A 38 -20.13 18.10 11.33
CA GLN A 38 -21.42 17.87 11.96
C GLN A 38 -22.29 17.02 11.01
N CYS A 39 -22.90 15.94 11.52
CA CYS A 39 -23.75 15.03 10.74
C CYS A 39 -25.23 15.44 10.85
N GLY A 40 -25.91 15.60 9.71
CA GLY A 40 -27.31 15.99 9.57
C GLY A 40 -28.27 14.79 9.43
N GLN A 41 -29.50 15.01 9.88
CA GLN A 41 -30.59 14.05 10.10
C GLN A 41 -31.21 13.45 8.82
N ILE A 42 -31.75 12.23 8.93
CA ILE A 42 -32.81 11.70 8.06
C ILE A 42 -34.01 11.30 8.93
N LYS A 43 -35.21 11.68 8.49
CA LYS A 43 -36.51 11.50 9.16
C LYS A 43 -37.14 10.13 8.84
N SER A 44 -37.57 9.45 9.91
CA SER A 44 -38.83 8.71 10.14
C SER A 44 -39.50 7.87 9.04
N PHE A 45 -39.77 6.58 9.37
CA PHE A 45 -41.07 5.93 9.17
C PHE A 45 -41.32 4.89 10.31
N GLU A 46 -42.51 4.89 10.90
CA GLU A 46 -42.94 4.17 12.12
C GLU A 46 -43.34 2.69 11.90
N ASN A 47 -43.08 1.82 12.89
CA ASN A 47 -44.13 1.10 13.65
C ASN A 47 -43.54 0.18 14.77
N GLN A 48 -43.50 0.72 16.00
CA GLN A 48 -43.95 0.18 17.32
C GLN A 48 -43.49 -1.21 17.90
N PRO A 49 -43.53 -1.40 19.25
CA PRO A 49 -42.29 -1.55 20.05
C PRO A 49 -42.23 -2.79 20.98
N GLN A 50 -41.05 -3.08 21.53
CA GLN A 50 -40.91 -3.76 22.83
C GLN A 50 -39.93 -3.01 23.75
N LYS A 51 -40.27 -3.04 25.04
CA LYS A 51 -40.04 -2.07 26.11
C LYS A 51 -39.00 -2.59 27.09
N TRP A 52 -38.02 -1.76 27.49
CA TRP A 52 -37.64 -1.61 28.91
C TRP A 52 -36.80 -0.34 29.13
N SER A 53 -37.19 0.45 30.14
CA SER A 53 -36.56 1.71 30.55
C SER A 53 -35.64 1.50 31.74
N ILE A 54 -34.53 2.24 31.81
CA ILE A 54 -33.81 2.51 33.07
C ILE A 54 -33.40 3.99 33.07
N ASP A 55 -33.96 4.74 34.03
CA ASP A 55 -33.75 6.17 34.24
C ASP A 55 -32.41 6.45 34.94
N PHE A 56 -31.69 7.48 34.49
CA PHE A 56 -30.49 8.01 35.14
C PHE A 56 -30.85 9.31 35.87
N LYS A 57 -30.74 9.33 37.20
CA LYS A 57 -30.96 10.53 38.03
C LYS A 57 -29.64 11.15 38.44
N SER A 58 -29.50 12.45 38.14
CA SER A 58 -28.46 13.36 38.62
C SER A 58 -28.82 13.90 40.00
N GLY A 59 -27.84 14.01 40.90
CA GLY A 59 -27.99 14.67 42.21
C GLY A 59 -26.64 14.88 42.89
N SER A 60 -26.44 16.08 43.44
CA SER A 60 -25.19 16.70 43.87
C SER A 60 -25.12 16.95 45.39
N GLU A 61 -23.90 16.90 45.96
CA GLU A 61 -23.37 17.51 47.23
C GLU A 61 -23.64 16.80 48.61
N PRO A 62 -22.88 17.05 49.72
CA PRO A 62 -21.40 16.91 49.91
C PRO A 62 -20.91 16.40 51.33
N ILE A 63 -19.57 16.28 51.49
CA ILE A 63 -18.68 16.26 52.70
C ILE A 63 -18.56 14.99 53.60
N HIS A 64 -17.37 14.37 53.69
CA HIS A 64 -16.50 14.36 54.89
C HIS A 64 -15.09 13.76 54.68
N LEU A 65 -14.13 14.44 55.32
CA LEU A 65 -12.68 14.34 55.30
C LEU A 65 -12.15 13.20 56.21
N ILE A 66 -11.27 12.33 55.70
CA ILE A 66 -10.28 11.62 56.53
C ILE A 66 -8.91 11.69 55.83
N GLN A 67 -7.98 12.37 56.49
CA GLN A 67 -6.56 12.40 56.18
C GLN A 67 -5.94 11.02 56.42
N ASN A 68 -5.06 10.58 55.52
CA ASN A 68 -3.81 9.98 55.95
C ASN A 68 -2.69 10.29 54.95
N SER A 69 -1.71 11.00 55.48
CA SER A 69 -0.48 11.46 54.86
C SER A 69 0.56 10.34 54.81
N THR A 70 1.06 10.05 53.61
CA THR A 70 2.41 9.49 53.41
C THR A 70 3.02 10.18 52.20
N SER A 71 3.88 11.14 52.49
CA SER A 71 4.69 11.90 51.53
C SER A 71 5.82 11.03 50.99
N THR A 72 5.64 10.48 49.80
CA THR A 72 6.75 10.04 48.95
C THR A 72 6.99 11.12 47.90
N ALA A 73 8.18 11.71 47.96
CA ALA A 73 8.66 12.70 47.02
C ALA A 73 8.60 12.12 45.60
N ALA A 74 7.75 12.70 44.75
CA ALA A 74 7.77 12.44 43.33
C ALA A 74 9.00 13.12 42.74
N THR A 75 10.08 12.36 42.60
CA THR A 75 11.22 12.74 41.78
C THR A 75 10.70 12.94 40.35
N SER A 76 10.62 14.19 39.94
CA SER A 76 10.34 14.60 38.57
C SER A 76 11.55 14.21 37.73
N ALA A 77 11.60 12.94 37.32
CA ALA A 77 12.52 12.50 36.30
C ALA A 77 12.08 13.16 34.99
N SER A 78 12.85 14.17 34.58
CA SER A 78 12.80 14.70 33.23
C SER A 78 13.21 13.59 32.27
N GLU A 79 12.25 12.81 31.80
CA GLU A 79 12.43 11.95 30.64
C GLU A 79 12.65 12.86 29.42
N SER A 80 13.91 13.21 29.16
CA SER A 80 14.32 13.53 27.80
C SER A 80 14.24 12.21 27.03
N ALA A 81 13.02 11.84 26.63
CA ALA A 81 12.77 10.71 25.77
C ALA A 81 13.36 11.02 24.39
N SER A 82 14.67 10.77 24.25
CA SER A 82 15.29 10.48 22.97
C SER A 82 14.49 9.31 22.40
N ARG A 83 13.53 9.59 21.51
CA ARG A 83 12.79 8.55 20.77
C ARG A 83 13.83 7.69 20.08
N THR A 84 14.13 6.52 20.65
CA THR A 84 14.97 5.52 20.01
C THR A 84 14.28 5.17 18.70
N MET A 85 14.95 5.47 17.58
CA MET A 85 14.42 5.14 16.26
C MET A 85 14.23 3.62 16.20
N LYS A 86 12.99 3.21 15.90
CA LYS A 86 12.65 1.79 15.76
C LYS A 86 13.36 1.24 14.53
N LYS A 87 14.26 0.28 14.74
CA LYS A 87 14.93 -0.42 13.64
C LYS A 87 13.98 -1.43 13.00
N VAL A 88 14.06 -1.54 11.68
CA VAL A 88 13.28 -2.49 10.87
C VAL A 88 14.24 -3.45 10.18
N CYS A 89 14.05 -4.75 10.41
CA CYS A 89 14.73 -5.78 9.64
C CYS A 89 13.99 -6.03 8.32
N LEU A 90 14.56 -5.57 7.21
CA LEU A 90 13.99 -5.70 5.88
C LEU A 90 14.55 -6.95 5.18
N PHE A 91 13.70 -7.97 5.07
CA PHE A 91 13.93 -9.13 4.22
C PHE A 91 13.47 -8.86 2.78
N TYR A 92 14.04 -9.56 1.81
CA TYR A 92 13.72 -9.38 0.39
C TYR A 92 13.88 -10.68 -0.39
N CYS A 93 13.20 -10.78 -1.54
CA CYS A 93 13.38 -11.85 -2.51
C CYS A 93 14.51 -11.50 -3.51
N PRO A 94 15.12 -12.48 -4.19
CA PRO A 94 16.21 -12.23 -5.13
C PRO A 94 15.85 -11.19 -6.20
N GLU A 95 14.60 -11.19 -6.67
CA GLU A 95 14.08 -10.30 -7.70
C GLU A 95 14.05 -8.83 -7.26
N THR A 96 13.96 -8.57 -5.94
CA THR A 96 13.87 -7.22 -5.37
C THR A 96 15.16 -6.75 -4.71
N HIS A 97 16.28 -7.49 -4.85
CA HIS A 97 17.56 -7.14 -4.22
C HIS A 97 17.97 -5.68 -4.44
N SER A 98 18.02 -5.25 -5.71
CA SER A 98 18.44 -3.88 -6.04
C SER A 98 17.48 -2.82 -5.49
N LEU A 99 16.19 -3.15 -5.37
CA LEU A 99 15.20 -2.25 -4.77
C LEU A 99 15.38 -2.19 -3.25
N ALA A 100 15.63 -3.33 -2.60
CA ALA A 100 15.88 -3.42 -1.17
C ALA A 100 17.10 -2.58 -0.75
N GLU A 101 18.20 -2.65 -1.52
CA GLU A 101 19.38 -1.80 -1.29
C GLU A 101 19.05 -0.30 -1.38
N ARG A 102 18.28 0.10 -2.41
CA ARG A 102 17.85 1.50 -2.55
C ARG A 102 16.94 1.95 -1.41
N VAL A 103 16.06 1.08 -0.93
CA VAL A 103 15.16 1.34 0.20
C VAL A 103 15.97 1.50 1.49
N ALA A 104 16.89 0.58 1.78
CA ALA A 104 17.74 0.66 2.97
C ALA A 104 18.63 1.91 2.95
N ALA A 105 19.12 2.32 1.77
CA ALA A 105 19.89 3.54 1.62
C ALA A 105 19.11 4.84 1.94
N GLN A 106 17.77 4.79 2.04
CA GLN A 106 16.97 5.96 2.43
C GLN A 106 16.94 6.21 3.95
N SER A 107 17.31 5.23 4.78
CA SER A 107 17.20 5.37 6.24
C SER A 107 18.09 4.38 6.98
N ASP A 108 18.90 4.90 7.91
CA ASP A 108 19.73 4.10 8.84
C ASP A 108 18.92 3.21 9.79
N ALA A 109 17.60 3.42 9.86
CA ALA A 109 16.70 2.57 10.63
C ALA A 109 16.42 1.21 9.95
N ILE A 110 16.77 1.05 8.67
CA ILE A 110 16.48 -0.16 7.90
C ILE A 110 17.72 -1.04 7.81
N GLU A 111 17.65 -2.24 8.38
CA GLU A 111 18.70 -3.25 8.30
C GLU A 111 18.29 -4.35 7.32
N LEU A 112 19.08 -4.56 6.27
CA LEU A 112 18.82 -5.65 5.32
C LEU A 112 19.09 -7.01 5.94
N ARG A 113 18.20 -7.96 5.67
CA ARG A 113 18.33 -9.36 6.05
C ARG A 113 18.15 -10.24 4.82
N SER A 114 19.01 -11.24 4.67
CA SER A 114 18.96 -12.20 3.58
C SER A 114 18.16 -13.45 3.96
N ILE A 115 17.71 -14.18 2.93
CA ILE A 115 17.14 -15.51 3.03
C ILE A 115 17.92 -16.41 2.06
N ASN A 116 18.19 -17.64 2.47
CA ASN A 116 18.79 -18.64 1.59
C ASN A 116 17.69 -19.30 0.76
N TRP A 117 17.55 -18.85 -0.49
CA TRP A 117 16.58 -19.34 -1.47
C TRP A 117 17.15 -20.53 -2.26
N ARG A 118 17.21 -21.72 -1.63
CA ARG A 118 17.67 -22.95 -2.29
C ARG A 118 16.49 -23.78 -2.79
N LYS A 119 16.79 -24.81 -3.57
CA LYS A 119 15.81 -25.81 -4.02
C LYS A 119 16.30 -27.21 -3.73
N PHE A 120 15.38 -28.13 -3.48
CA PHE A 120 15.64 -29.56 -3.47
C PHE A 120 15.85 -30.09 -4.89
N LYS A 121 16.28 -31.35 -5.02
CA LYS A 121 16.55 -31.98 -6.32
C LYS A 121 15.30 -32.11 -7.19
N ASP A 122 14.13 -32.22 -6.58
CA ASP A 122 12.81 -32.27 -7.23
C ASP A 122 12.26 -30.87 -7.62
N GLY A 123 13.01 -29.81 -7.33
CA GLY A 123 12.66 -28.44 -7.67
C GLY A 123 11.83 -27.68 -6.63
N PHE A 124 11.39 -28.34 -5.54
CA PHE A 124 10.65 -27.66 -4.48
C PHE A 124 11.55 -26.74 -3.63
N PRO A 125 10.99 -25.67 -3.02
CA PRO A 125 11.77 -24.73 -2.23
C PRO A 125 12.44 -25.36 -0.99
N ASN A 126 13.72 -25.06 -0.78
CA ASN A 126 14.51 -25.39 0.41
C ASN A 126 15.01 -24.08 1.04
N LEU A 127 14.13 -23.44 1.81
CA LEU A 127 14.31 -22.08 2.28
C LEU A 127 14.89 -22.08 3.70
N PHE A 128 15.79 -21.13 3.98
CA PHE A 128 16.36 -20.96 5.31
C PHE A 128 16.54 -19.49 5.65
N ILE A 129 16.09 -19.08 6.83
CA ILE A 129 16.20 -17.72 7.36
C ILE A 129 17.39 -17.69 8.34
N PRO A 130 18.55 -17.13 7.95
CA PRO A 130 19.71 -17.03 8.83
C PRO A 130 19.40 -16.15 10.04
N ASN A 131 19.98 -16.49 11.20
CA ASN A 131 19.83 -15.72 12.44
C ASN A 131 18.37 -15.46 12.85
N ALA A 132 17.47 -16.44 12.70
CA ALA A 132 16.06 -16.32 13.07
C ALA A 132 15.82 -15.95 14.54
N HIS A 133 16.78 -16.21 15.45
CA HIS A 133 16.68 -15.77 16.84
C HIS A 133 16.88 -14.26 16.99
N GLY A 134 17.74 -13.65 16.15
CA GLY A 134 18.08 -12.24 16.22
C GLY A 134 16.96 -11.27 15.82
N ILE A 135 15.89 -11.76 15.19
CA ILE A 135 14.73 -10.94 14.79
C ILE A 135 13.59 -10.98 15.81
N ARG A 136 13.71 -11.76 16.89
CA ARG A 136 12.69 -11.83 17.95
C ARG A 136 12.52 -10.46 18.60
N GLY A 137 11.26 -10.02 18.75
CA GLY A 137 10.93 -8.70 19.30
C GLY A 137 11.27 -7.53 18.37
N GLN A 138 11.76 -7.77 17.15
CA GLN A 138 12.04 -6.70 16.19
C GLN A 138 10.87 -6.43 15.26
N HIS A 139 10.87 -5.25 14.65
CA HIS A 139 9.97 -4.94 13.53
C HIS A 139 10.54 -5.53 12.25
N VAL A 140 9.73 -6.33 11.55
CA VAL A 140 10.17 -7.05 10.35
C VAL A 140 9.32 -6.65 9.16
N ALA A 141 10.00 -6.39 8.04
CA ALA A 141 9.35 -6.16 6.76
C ALA A 141 9.85 -7.18 5.73
N PHE A 142 9.00 -7.57 4.78
CA PHE A 142 9.39 -8.40 3.65
C PHE A 142 9.03 -7.71 2.32
N LEU A 143 10.02 -7.45 1.48
CA LEU A 143 9.85 -6.91 0.14
C LEU A 143 9.69 -8.05 -0.88
N ALA A 144 8.44 -8.37 -1.17
CA ALA A 144 8.02 -9.46 -2.05
C ALA A 144 8.00 -9.07 -3.54
N SER A 145 7.98 -10.07 -4.40
CA SER A 145 7.73 -9.94 -5.84
C SER A 145 7.01 -11.17 -6.36
N PHE A 146 5.70 -11.04 -6.60
CA PHE A 146 4.87 -12.14 -7.08
C PHE A 146 4.87 -12.21 -8.62
N SER A 147 6.06 -12.40 -9.20
CA SER A 147 6.27 -12.40 -10.66
C SER A 147 5.76 -13.65 -11.38
N SER A 148 5.54 -14.76 -10.66
CA SER A 148 5.01 -16.01 -11.21
C SER A 148 4.39 -16.89 -10.12
N PRO A 149 3.50 -17.85 -10.46
CA PRO A 149 2.91 -18.77 -9.48
C PRO A 149 3.93 -19.53 -8.64
N GLY A 150 5.03 -19.98 -9.24
CA GLY A 150 6.11 -20.66 -8.53
C GLY A 150 6.79 -19.76 -7.49
N LYS A 151 6.95 -18.47 -7.81
CA LYS A 151 7.50 -17.46 -6.90
C LYS A 151 6.55 -17.07 -5.79
N ILE A 152 5.25 -17.05 -6.08
CA ILE A 152 4.20 -16.88 -5.06
C ILE A 152 4.32 -18.01 -4.02
N PHE A 153 4.35 -19.27 -4.45
CA PHE A 153 4.46 -20.42 -3.53
C PHE A 153 5.73 -20.38 -2.68
N GLU A 154 6.88 -20.13 -3.31
CA GLU A 154 8.18 -20.01 -2.63
C GLU A 154 8.17 -18.88 -1.59
N GLN A 155 7.70 -17.68 -1.95
CA GLN A 155 7.73 -16.52 -1.05
C GLN A 155 6.67 -16.61 0.06
N LEU A 156 5.48 -17.18 -0.21
CA LEU A 156 4.46 -17.41 0.81
C LEU A 156 4.98 -18.24 1.98
N SER A 157 5.85 -19.22 1.70
CA SER A 157 6.49 -20.05 2.73
C SER A 157 7.28 -19.19 3.73
N VAL A 158 7.99 -18.17 3.26
CA VAL A 158 8.72 -17.20 4.10
C VAL A 158 7.76 -16.24 4.79
N ILE A 159 6.80 -15.69 4.05
CA ILE A 159 5.81 -14.73 4.56
C ILE A 159 5.04 -15.33 5.74
N TYR A 160 4.70 -16.62 5.69
CA TYR A 160 4.02 -17.29 6.79
C TYR A 160 4.93 -17.64 7.97
N ALA A 161 6.24 -17.81 7.71
CA ALA A 161 7.21 -18.15 8.73
C ALA A 161 7.64 -16.94 9.56
N LEU A 162 7.90 -15.79 8.92
CA LEU A 162 8.46 -14.60 9.58
C LEU A 162 7.64 -14.12 10.81
N PRO A 163 6.30 -13.97 10.75
CA PRO A 163 5.50 -13.57 11.91
C PRO A 163 5.61 -14.55 13.08
N LYS A 164 5.72 -15.86 12.77
CA LYS A 164 5.84 -16.94 13.77
C LYS A 164 7.19 -16.97 14.48
N LEU A 165 8.19 -16.21 14.00
CA LEU A 165 9.49 -16.06 14.65
C LEU A 165 9.47 -15.02 15.79
N PHE A 166 8.29 -14.79 16.41
CA PHE A 166 8.10 -13.90 17.56
C PHE A 166 8.54 -12.45 17.33
N VAL A 167 8.36 -11.96 16.10
CA VAL A 167 8.63 -10.56 15.73
C VAL A 167 7.61 -9.63 16.39
N SER A 168 7.99 -8.39 16.65
CA SER A 168 7.12 -7.37 17.24
C SER A 168 6.03 -6.93 16.26
N SER A 169 6.36 -6.70 15.00
CA SER A 169 5.38 -6.45 13.95
C SER A 169 5.85 -7.04 12.63
N PHE A 170 4.90 -7.30 11.73
CA PHE A 170 5.21 -7.75 10.38
C PHE A 170 4.54 -6.86 9.32
N THR A 171 5.33 -6.42 8.35
CA THR A 171 4.86 -5.66 7.19
C THR A 171 5.24 -6.39 5.90
N LEU A 172 4.25 -6.76 5.11
CA LEU A 172 4.46 -7.28 3.76
C LEU A 172 4.40 -6.12 2.77
N VAL A 173 5.52 -5.82 2.12
CA VAL A 173 5.56 -4.88 0.99
C VAL A 173 5.45 -5.72 -0.28
N LEU A 174 4.29 -5.64 -0.94
CA LEU A 174 4.00 -6.32 -2.20
C LEU A 174 3.74 -5.24 -3.26
N PRO A 175 4.78 -4.79 -3.99
CA PRO A 175 4.67 -3.64 -4.89
C PRO A 175 3.58 -3.79 -5.95
N PHE A 176 3.34 -5.01 -6.42
CA PHE A 176 2.37 -5.33 -7.46
C PHE A 176 1.52 -6.52 -7.05
N PHE A 177 0.18 -6.38 -7.13
CA PHE A 177 -0.79 -7.44 -6.86
C PHE A 177 -1.19 -8.14 -8.17
N PRO A 178 -0.65 -9.34 -8.47
CA PRO A 178 -0.64 -9.89 -9.82
C PRO A 178 -1.99 -10.33 -10.37
N THR A 179 -2.95 -10.64 -9.50
CA THR A 179 -4.28 -11.12 -9.90
C THR A 179 -5.34 -10.03 -9.86
N GLY A 180 -4.95 -8.76 -9.65
CA GLY A 180 -5.91 -7.65 -9.44
C GLY A 180 -6.87 -7.42 -10.61
N THR A 181 -6.50 -7.78 -11.85
CA THR A 181 -7.38 -7.65 -13.03
C THR A 181 -8.48 -8.73 -13.10
N SER A 182 -8.45 -9.71 -12.21
CA SER A 182 -9.42 -10.80 -12.10
C SER A 182 -10.19 -10.66 -10.77
N GLU A 183 -10.68 -9.44 -10.53
CA GLU A 183 -11.51 -9.10 -9.39
C GLU A 183 -13.01 -9.37 -9.67
N ARG A 184 -13.47 -9.18 -10.90
CA ARG A 184 -14.87 -9.38 -11.26
C ARG A 184 -15.12 -10.79 -11.77
N MET A 185 -16.32 -11.28 -11.50
CA MET A 185 -16.94 -12.42 -12.18
C MET A 185 -17.99 -11.82 -13.11
N GLU A 186 -17.90 -12.11 -14.40
CA GLU A 186 -18.87 -11.65 -15.40
C GLU A 186 -19.95 -12.69 -15.58
N ASP A 187 -19.55 -13.96 -15.64
CA ASP A 187 -20.43 -15.11 -15.81
C ASP A 187 -20.38 -16.08 -14.61
N GLU A 188 -21.43 -16.88 -14.46
CA GLU A 188 -21.43 -17.99 -13.50
C GLU A 188 -20.37 -19.03 -13.90
N GLY A 189 -19.44 -19.31 -12.98
CA GLY A 189 -18.31 -20.21 -13.21
C GLY A 189 -16.96 -19.49 -13.32
N ASP A 190 -16.95 -18.17 -13.47
CA ASP A 190 -15.73 -17.39 -13.41
C ASP A 190 -15.07 -17.52 -12.03
N VAL A 191 -13.73 -17.59 -12.03
CA VAL A 191 -12.95 -17.68 -10.80
C VAL A 191 -12.25 -16.35 -10.57
N ALA A 192 -12.70 -15.60 -9.56
CA ALA A 192 -12.04 -14.37 -9.10
C ALA A 192 -10.69 -14.70 -8.44
N THR A 193 -9.61 -14.73 -9.23
CA THR A 193 -8.28 -15.08 -8.74
C THR A 193 -7.68 -13.99 -7.83
N ALA A 194 -8.14 -12.74 -7.95
CA ALA A 194 -7.85 -11.67 -6.99
C ALA A 194 -8.30 -12.07 -5.57
N PHE A 195 -9.54 -12.55 -5.43
CA PHE A 195 -10.09 -12.99 -4.16
C PHE A 195 -9.33 -14.18 -3.58
N THR A 196 -8.93 -15.12 -4.44
CA THR A 196 -8.12 -16.29 -4.03
C THR A 196 -6.79 -15.85 -3.43
N LEU A 197 -6.06 -14.95 -4.09
CA LEU A 197 -4.78 -14.46 -3.59
C LEU A 197 -4.94 -13.63 -2.31
N ALA A 198 -5.93 -12.75 -2.24
CA ALA A 198 -6.23 -11.96 -1.04
C ALA A 198 -6.57 -12.86 0.15
N ARG A 199 -7.34 -13.93 -0.07
CA ARG A 199 -7.65 -14.94 0.95
C ARG A 199 -6.41 -15.70 1.41
N ILE A 200 -5.51 -16.05 0.50
CA ILE A 200 -4.21 -16.63 0.88
C ILE A 200 -3.44 -15.64 1.76
N LEU A 201 -3.28 -14.39 1.34
CA LEU A 201 -2.59 -13.37 2.15
C LEU A 201 -3.27 -13.11 3.50
N SER A 202 -4.60 -13.23 3.58
CA SER A 202 -5.33 -13.10 4.84
C SER A 202 -5.00 -14.21 5.83
N ASN A 203 -4.49 -15.36 5.38
CA ASN A 203 -4.05 -16.45 6.26
C ASN A 203 -2.62 -16.26 6.80
N ILE A 204 -1.98 -15.12 6.54
CA ILE A 204 -0.68 -14.80 7.16
C ILE A 204 -0.86 -14.78 8.68
N PRO A 205 -0.05 -15.54 9.45
CA PRO A 205 -0.15 -15.56 10.89
C PRO A 205 0.10 -14.19 11.52
N THR A 206 -0.68 -13.86 12.54
CA THR A 206 -0.54 -12.63 13.31
C THR A 206 0.81 -12.60 14.05
N SER A 207 1.50 -11.47 13.99
CA SER A 207 2.72 -11.21 14.78
C SER A 207 2.36 -10.83 16.23
N ARG A 208 3.36 -10.64 17.11
CA ARG A 208 3.06 -10.25 18.52
C ARG A 208 2.33 -8.91 18.63
N GLY A 209 2.61 -7.98 17.72
CA GLY A 209 2.01 -6.66 17.67
C GLY A 209 0.72 -6.57 16.86
N GLY A 210 0.17 -7.71 16.42
CA GLY A 210 -1.11 -7.77 15.73
C GLY A 210 -1.01 -8.10 14.24
N PRO A 211 -2.07 -7.75 13.47
CA PRO A 211 -2.26 -8.20 12.10
C PRO A 211 -1.15 -7.67 11.18
N THR A 212 -0.93 -8.39 10.08
CA THR A 212 0.10 -8.02 9.10
C THR A 212 -0.31 -6.77 8.33
N SER A 213 0.56 -5.76 8.25
CA SER A 213 0.33 -4.64 7.33
C SER A 213 0.74 -5.02 5.92
N LEU A 214 -0.14 -4.90 4.94
CA LEU A 214 0.15 -5.13 3.53
C LEU A 214 0.28 -3.79 2.81
N VAL A 215 1.44 -3.48 2.24
CA VAL A 215 1.62 -2.30 1.40
C VAL A 215 1.63 -2.73 -0.06
N THR A 216 0.74 -2.18 -0.87
CA THR A 216 0.72 -2.41 -2.32
C THR A 216 0.41 -1.12 -3.07
N PHE A 217 0.94 -0.99 -4.29
CA PHE A 217 0.84 0.23 -5.07
C PHE A 217 -0.15 0.04 -6.22
N ASP A 218 -1.00 1.05 -6.44
CA ASP A 218 -1.90 1.18 -7.59
C ASP A 218 -2.73 -0.09 -7.87
N ILE A 219 -3.34 -0.64 -6.81
CA ILE A 219 -4.27 -1.78 -6.87
C ILE A 219 -5.30 -1.61 -8.00
N HIS A 220 -5.66 -2.70 -8.68
CA HIS A 220 -6.44 -2.60 -9.91
C HIS A 220 -7.82 -1.99 -9.69
N ALA A 221 -8.52 -2.43 -8.64
CA ALA A 221 -9.75 -1.83 -8.17
C ALA A 221 -9.72 -1.62 -6.66
N LEU A 222 -10.21 -0.47 -6.17
CA LEU A 222 -10.25 -0.18 -4.73
C LEU A 222 -11.17 -1.17 -3.98
N GLN A 223 -12.16 -1.73 -4.67
CA GLN A 223 -13.09 -2.75 -4.19
C GLN A 223 -12.38 -4.04 -3.75
N GLU A 224 -11.17 -4.33 -4.27
CA GLU A 224 -10.36 -5.47 -3.82
C GLU A 224 -10.03 -5.39 -2.32
N ARG A 225 -10.15 -4.21 -1.68
CA ARG A 225 -10.05 -4.06 -0.22
C ARG A 225 -10.97 -5.03 0.53
N PHE A 226 -12.16 -5.31 -0.01
CA PHE A 226 -13.14 -6.19 0.62
C PHE A 226 -12.80 -7.69 0.50
N TYR A 227 -11.76 -8.05 -0.25
CA TYR A 227 -11.31 -9.44 -0.34
C TYR A 227 -10.38 -9.84 0.81
N PHE A 228 -9.78 -8.87 1.47
CA PHE A 228 -8.87 -9.09 2.59
C PHE A 228 -9.68 -9.31 3.88
N GLY A 229 -9.32 -10.34 4.64
CA GLY A 229 -9.88 -10.60 5.96
C GLY A 229 -9.25 -9.75 7.06
N ASP A 230 -9.78 -9.85 8.28
CA ASP A 230 -9.44 -8.96 9.41
C ASP A 230 -8.00 -9.11 9.95
N THR A 231 -7.31 -10.18 9.57
CA THR A 231 -5.95 -10.53 10.00
C THR A 231 -4.85 -9.87 9.17
N ILE A 232 -5.22 -9.11 8.13
CA ILE A 232 -4.32 -8.34 7.29
C ILE A 232 -4.87 -6.93 7.08
N LEU A 233 -4.00 -5.93 7.14
CA LEU A 233 -4.34 -4.53 7.01
C LEU A 233 -3.81 -3.99 5.67
N PRO A 234 -4.62 -3.99 4.59
CA PRO A 234 -4.20 -3.47 3.29
C PRO A 234 -4.08 -1.93 3.32
N CYS A 235 -2.85 -1.47 3.12
CA CYS A 235 -2.44 -0.11 2.85
C CYS A 235 -2.20 0.01 1.34
N PHE A 236 -3.14 0.66 0.65
CA PHE A 236 -3.06 0.90 -0.78
C PHE A 236 -2.43 2.28 -1.01
N GLU A 237 -1.24 2.27 -1.58
CA GLU A 237 -0.48 3.45 -1.95
C GLU A 237 -0.62 3.72 -3.45
N SER A 238 -0.25 4.93 -3.89
CA SER A 238 -0.20 5.27 -5.31
C SER A 238 1.17 5.77 -5.72
N ALA A 239 1.67 5.30 -6.86
CA ALA A 239 2.93 5.77 -7.43
C ALA A 239 2.78 7.02 -8.30
N ILE A 240 1.56 7.53 -8.49
CA ILE A 240 1.31 8.76 -9.28
C ILE A 240 2.12 9.97 -8.79
N PRO A 241 2.31 10.23 -7.48
CA PRO A 241 3.18 11.33 -7.04
C PRO A 241 4.63 11.21 -7.55
N LEU A 242 5.15 9.98 -7.68
CA LEU A 242 6.48 9.74 -8.25
C LEU A 242 6.50 10.03 -9.75
N LEU A 243 5.45 9.63 -10.46
CA LEU A 243 5.27 9.97 -11.87
C LEU A 243 5.22 11.49 -12.07
N LEU A 244 4.42 12.20 -11.27
CA LEU A 244 4.28 13.66 -11.32
C LEU A 244 5.64 14.36 -11.11
N ASN A 245 6.39 13.96 -10.10
CA ASN A 245 7.74 14.47 -9.86
C ASN A 245 8.66 14.21 -11.07
N ARG A 246 8.56 13.04 -11.69
CA ARG A 246 9.36 12.73 -12.87
C ARG A 246 8.97 13.57 -14.09
N LEU A 247 7.68 13.81 -14.32
CA LEU A 247 7.18 14.65 -15.42
C LEU A 247 7.66 16.10 -15.27
N GLN A 248 7.69 16.63 -14.04
CA GLN A 248 8.20 17.98 -13.75
C GLN A 248 9.70 18.14 -14.02
N GLN A 249 10.46 17.05 -14.01
CA GLN A 249 11.91 17.06 -14.29
C GLN A 249 12.24 16.91 -15.78
N LEU A 250 11.23 16.82 -16.66
CA LEU A 250 11.46 16.75 -18.10
C LEU A 250 11.81 18.14 -18.64
N PRO A 251 12.71 18.25 -19.64
CA PRO A 251 13.08 19.53 -20.23
C PRO A 251 11.90 20.34 -20.81
N ASP A 252 10.84 19.64 -21.22
CA ASP A 252 9.62 20.14 -21.83
C ASP A 252 8.39 19.94 -20.92
N SER A 253 8.58 20.03 -19.59
CA SER A 253 7.54 19.78 -18.59
C SER A 253 6.25 20.59 -18.79
N ASP A 254 6.34 21.77 -19.41
CA ASP A 254 5.21 22.66 -19.69
C ASP A 254 4.38 22.21 -20.91
N ASN A 255 4.87 21.24 -21.70
CA ASN A 255 4.25 20.76 -22.93
C ASN A 255 3.91 19.25 -22.86
N ILE A 256 3.38 18.80 -21.72
CA ILE A 256 3.00 17.41 -21.51
C ILE A 256 1.48 17.27 -21.61
N SER A 257 1.01 16.28 -22.36
CA SER A 257 -0.40 15.85 -22.36
C SER A 257 -0.51 14.40 -21.91
N ILE A 258 -1.52 14.09 -21.10
CA ILE A 258 -1.77 12.74 -20.59
C ILE A 258 -2.84 12.07 -21.45
N ALA A 259 -2.47 10.99 -22.13
CA ALA A 259 -3.42 10.16 -22.86
C ALA A 259 -3.85 8.95 -22.02
N PHE A 260 -5.14 8.81 -21.75
CA PHE A 260 -5.71 7.63 -21.11
C PHE A 260 -6.09 6.59 -22.16
N PRO A 261 -5.67 5.32 -22.00
CA PRO A 261 -5.94 4.27 -22.97
C PRO A 261 -7.41 3.80 -22.97
N ASP A 262 -8.11 3.96 -21.84
CA ASP A 262 -9.49 3.53 -21.63
C ASP A 262 -10.14 4.32 -20.49
N ASP A 263 -11.45 4.16 -20.35
CA ASP A 263 -12.27 4.77 -19.29
C ASP A 263 -11.89 4.34 -17.87
N GLY A 264 -11.40 3.10 -17.70
CA GLY A 264 -11.03 2.57 -16.40
C GLY A 264 -9.81 3.29 -15.83
N ALA A 265 -8.77 3.44 -16.65
CA ALA A 265 -7.58 4.22 -16.32
C ALA A 265 -7.93 5.69 -16.03
N TRP A 266 -8.80 6.30 -16.85
CA TRP A 266 -9.27 7.66 -16.61
C TRP A 266 -9.97 7.76 -15.25
N LYS A 267 -10.99 6.93 -14.99
CA LYS A 267 -11.76 6.93 -13.73
C LYS A 267 -10.87 6.78 -12.50
N ARG A 268 -9.78 6.02 -12.60
CA ARG A 268 -8.83 5.79 -11.51
C ARG A 268 -7.91 6.98 -11.24
N PHE A 269 -7.32 7.57 -12.28
CA PHE A 269 -6.18 8.47 -12.11
C PHE A 269 -6.44 9.93 -12.51
N HIS A 270 -7.56 10.24 -13.18
CA HIS A 270 -7.80 11.59 -13.73
C HIS A 270 -7.73 12.70 -12.68
N LYS A 271 -8.26 12.47 -11.47
CA LYS A 271 -8.24 13.47 -10.38
C LYS A 271 -6.82 13.85 -9.97
N GLN A 272 -5.89 12.91 -10.05
CA GLN A 272 -4.49 13.12 -9.67
C GLN A 272 -3.67 13.77 -10.80
N LEU A 273 -4.14 13.64 -12.05
CA LEU A 273 -3.45 14.12 -13.26
C LEU A 273 -4.12 15.34 -13.92
N GLN A 274 -5.12 15.94 -13.26
CA GLN A 274 -5.94 17.04 -13.79
C GLN A 274 -5.19 18.32 -14.18
N HIS A 275 -3.91 18.45 -13.78
CA HIS A 275 -3.07 19.61 -14.05
C HIS A 275 -2.51 19.59 -15.48
N PHE A 276 -2.57 18.44 -16.15
CA PHE A 276 -2.15 18.28 -17.54
C PHE A 276 -3.37 18.34 -18.47
N PRO A 277 -3.20 18.85 -19.69
CA PRO A 277 -4.13 18.55 -20.78
C PRO A 277 -4.32 17.03 -20.89
N MET A 278 -5.57 16.59 -20.90
CA MET A 278 -5.92 15.16 -20.93
C MET A 278 -6.62 14.80 -22.24
N VAL A 279 -6.19 13.69 -22.83
CA VAL A 279 -6.82 13.06 -23.98
C VAL A 279 -7.34 11.70 -23.54
N LEU A 280 -8.62 11.44 -23.77
CA LEU A 280 -9.22 10.14 -23.49
C LEU A 280 -9.43 9.41 -24.81
N ARG A 281 -8.76 8.26 -24.97
CA ARG A 281 -9.02 7.39 -26.11
C ARG A 281 -10.31 6.63 -25.85
N MET A 282 -11.39 7.07 -26.48
CA MET A 282 -12.63 6.31 -26.55
C MET A 282 -12.43 5.16 -27.54
N PRO A 283 -12.57 3.88 -27.13
CA PRO A 283 -12.73 2.80 -28.10
C PRO A 283 -13.99 3.11 -28.92
N TYR A 284 -13.87 3.01 -30.24
CA TYR A 284 -14.85 3.49 -31.21
C TYR A 284 -16.23 2.87 -30.98
N VAL A 285 -17.08 3.58 -30.24
CA VAL A 285 -18.54 3.53 -30.31
C VAL A 285 -18.95 5.00 -30.42
N ASP A 286 -19.15 5.43 -31.66
CA ASP A 286 -19.57 6.76 -32.10
C ASP A 286 -18.77 7.97 -31.58
N LEU A 287 -17.99 8.53 -32.51
CA LEU A 287 -17.23 9.74 -32.38
C LEU A 287 -18.16 10.96 -32.15
N TYR A 288 -18.43 11.33 -30.90
CA TYR A 288 -18.86 12.69 -30.57
C TYR A 288 -17.71 13.42 -29.87
N CYS A 289 -17.05 14.32 -30.61
CA CYS A 289 -16.17 15.31 -30.03
C CYS A 289 -16.96 16.12 -28.99
N VAL A 290 -16.58 16.04 -27.71
CA VAL A 290 -17.03 17.00 -26.71
C VAL A 290 -16.28 18.31 -26.94
N HIS A 291 -16.73 19.10 -27.92
CA HIS A 291 -16.42 20.51 -27.95
C HIS A 291 -17.28 21.21 -26.89
N HIS A 292 -16.63 22.00 -26.02
CA HIS A 292 -17.31 22.98 -25.18
C HIS A 292 -18.27 23.82 -26.04
N ALA A 293 -19.57 23.65 -25.82
CA ALA A 293 -20.58 24.54 -26.37
C ALA A 293 -20.54 25.88 -25.61
N PRO A 294 -20.52 27.03 -26.30
CA PRO A 294 -20.60 28.32 -25.66
C PRO A 294 -22.04 28.57 -25.16
N ALA A 295 -22.15 29.16 -23.98
CA ALA A 295 -23.40 29.63 -23.41
C ALA A 295 -24.07 30.64 -24.35
N TYR A 296 -25.22 30.29 -24.92
CA TYR A 296 -26.10 31.26 -25.56
C TYR A 296 -26.91 32.00 -24.49
N LYS A 297 -26.59 33.28 -24.30
CA LYS A 297 -27.53 34.30 -23.83
C LYS A 297 -28.63 34.48 -24.88
N ASN A 298 -29.86 34.66 -24.41
CA ASN A 298 -30.96 35.49 -24.95
C ASN A 298 -32.03 35.46 -23.83
N SER A 299 -32.44 36.53 -23.12
CA SER A 299 -32.80 37.90 -23.51
C SER A 299 -33.86 37.95 -24.60
N CYS A 300 -35.12 37.67 -24.21
CA CYS A 300 -36.31 38.50 -24.40
C CYS A 300 -37.43 37.95 -23.51
#